data_AF-A0A3A6JFS8-F1
#
_entry.id   AF-A0A3A6JFS8-F1
#
_cell.length_a   1.000
_cell.length_b   1.000
_cell.length_c   1.000
_cell.angle_alpha   90.00
_cell.angle_beta   90.00
_cell.angle_gamma   90.00
#
_symmetry.space_group_name_H-M   'P 1'
#
loop_
_entity.id
_entity.type
_entity.pdbx_description
1 polymer ?
#
loop_
_entity_poly.entity_id
_entity_poly.type
_entity_poly.pdbx_seq_one_letter_code
_entity_poly.pdbx_strand_id
1 'polypeptide(L)'
;MGKTYFVLLWRLKNTLSNINNLFRCYKCGICCENLFPNSIVIFPSDVIRICDGMNMEKKVFLAKYCVGKDIPCGDSSIKVYFMKVGKDRKCVFLNNSLCTIYNIRPTQCKKTPYDFFAYKKLWGYMPCVKREYYSERKSYDEDMELLKELLHGY
;
A
#
# COMPACT_ATOMS: atom_id res chain seq x y z
N MET A 1 -11.24 22.69 36.01
CA MET A 1 -12.09 22.32 34.86
C MET A 1 -11.48 22.60 33.47
N GLY A 2 -10.18 22.92 33.31
CA GLY A 2 -9.66 23.46 32.04
C GLY A 2 -8.72 22.59 31.17
N LYS A 3 -8.11 21.52 31.69
CA LYS A 3 -7.10 20.75 30.93
C LYS A 3 -7.68 19.61 30.08
N THR A 4 -8.69 18.91 30.60
CA THR A 4 -9.32 17.76 29.93
C THR A 4 -10.08 18.18 28.67
N TYR A 5 -10.75 19.33 28.71
CA TYR A 5 -11.47 19.91 27.58
C TYR A 5 -10.53 20.29 26.42
N PHE A 6 -9.33 20.78 26.75
CA PHE A 6 -8.34 21.17 25.74
C PHE A 6 -7.75 19.94 25.02
N VAL A 7 -7.47 18.86 25.75
CA VAL A 7 -7.02 17.59 25.17
C VAL A 7 -8.11 16.98 24.29
N LEU A 8 -9.37 17.02 24.74
CA LEU A 8 -10.50 16.50 23.97
C LEU A 8 -10.74 17.32 22.69
N LEU A 9 -10.71 18.65 22.79
CA LEU A 9 -10.85 19.56 21.65
C LEU A 9 -9.69 19.42 20.66
N TRP A 10 -8.46 19.26 21.15
CA TRP A 10 -7.29 19.02 20.31
C TRP A 10 -7.39 17.67 19.59
N ARG A 11 -7.83 16.60 20.29
CA ARG A 11 -8.10 15.30 19.67
C ARG A 11 -9.20 15.39 18.63
N LEU A 12 -10.34 16.02 18.94
CA LEU A 12 -11.45 16.21 18.01
C LEU A 12 -11.05 17.03 16.78
N LYS A 13 -10.29 18.11 16.94
CA LYS A 13 -9.79 18.92 15.81
C LYS A 13 -8.84 18.13 14.92
N ASN A 14 -7.94 17.32 15.49
CA ASN A 14 -7.06 16.44 14.71
C ASN A 14 -7.82 15.28 14.05
N THR A 15 -8.83 14.72 14.70
CA THR A 15 -9.69 13.70 14.11
C THR A 15 -10.52 14.28 12.96
N LEU A 16 -11.07 15.50 13.11
CA LEU A 16 -11.82 16.19 12.06
C LEU A 16 -10.93 16.63 10.89
N SER A 17 -9.70 17.10 11.14
CA SER A 17 -8.74 17.39 10.07
C SER A 17 -8.31 16.12 9.33
N ASN A 18 -8.20 14.99 10.03
CA ASN A 18 -7.95 13.67 9.42
C ASN A 18 -9.14 13.17 8.58
N ILE A 19 -10.37 13.37 9.01
CA ILE A 19 -11.58 12.99 8.25
C ILE A 19 -11.67 13.79 6.94
N ASN A 20 -11.35 15.08 6.97
CA ASN A 20 -11.37 15.94 5.77
C ASN A 20 -10.19 15.70 4.82
N ASN A 21 -9.17 14.92 5.21
CA ASN A 21 -7.99 14.60 4.41
C ASN A 21 -7.98 13.15 3.88
N LEU A 22 -9.10 12.42 3.97
CA LEU A 22 -9.23 11.08 3.39
C LEU A 22 -9.10 11.16 1.86
N PHE A 23 -8.02 10.60 1.32
CA PHE A 23 -7.83 10.50 -0.11
C PHE A 23 -8.93 9.68 -0.77
N ARG A 24 -9.59 10.26 -1.79
CA ARG A 24 -10.52 9.52 -2.64
C ARG A 24 -9.89 9.27 -4.00
N CYS A 25 -9.66 8.00 -4.32
CA CYS A 25 -9.12 7.61 -5.62
C CYS A 25 -10.13 7.89 -6.76
N TYR A 26 -9.70 8.65 -7.77
CA TYR A 26 -10.49 8.96 -8.97
C TYR A 26 -10.42 7.90 -10.07
N LYS A 27 -9.79 6.75 -9.81
CA LYS A 27 -9.57 5.66 -10.79
C LYS A 27 -8.86 6.15 -12.07
N CYS A 28 -7.86 7.01 -11.96
CA CYS A 28 -7.13 7.53 -13.12
C CYS A 28 -5.99 6.63 -13.64
N GLY A 29 -5.61 5.58 -12.90
CA GLY A 29 -4.52 4.67 -13.29
C GLY A 29 -3.10 5.20 -13.10
N ILE A 30 -2.91 6.48 -12.78
CA ILE A 30 -1.58 7.11 -12.69
C ILE A 30 -0.66 6.44 -11.65
N CYS A 31 -1.21 5.96 -10.52
CA CYS A 31 -0.45 5.18 -9.52
C CYS A 31 0.07 3.84 -10.06
N CYS A 32 -0.40 3.38 -11.20
CA CYS A 32 0.04 2.12 -11.81
C CYS A 32 1.11 2.34 -12.88
N GLU A 33 1.56 3.58 -13.09
CA GLU A 33 2.58 3.96 -14.07
C GLU A 33 3.85 4.47 -13.38
N ASN A 34 4.98 4.56 -14.10
CA ASN A 34 6.24 5.07 -13.57
C ASN A 34 6.74 4.34 -12.31
N LEU A 35 6.37 3.07 -12.16
CA LEU A 35 6.74 2.25 -11.01
C LEU A 35 8.19 1.79 -11.09
N PHE A 36 8.87 1.80 -9.95
CA PHE A 36 10.14 1.09 -9.80
C PHE A 36 9.88 -0.41 -9.57
N PRO A 37 10.78 -1.31 -10.01
CA PRO A 37 10.74 -2.70 -9.58
C PRO A 37 10.74 -2.81 -8.05
N ASN A 38 10.04 -3.81 -7.52
CA ASN A 38 9.94 -4.07 -6.07
C ASN A 38 9.38 -2.87 -5.25
N SER A 39 8.52 -2.04 -5.85
CA SER A 39 7.93 -0.86 -5.18
C SER A 39 6.62 -1.14 -4.46
N ILE A 40 5.91 -2.20 -4.85
CA ILE A 40 4.61 -2.58 -4.27
C ILE A 40 4.76 -3.94 -3.59
N VAL A 41 4.72 -3.97 -2.27
CA VAL A 41 4.69 -5.17 -1.44
C VAL A 41 3.30 -5.80 -1.49
N ILE A 42 3.25 -7.12 -1.59
CA ILE A 42 2.03 -7.92 -1.51
C ILE A 42 2.05 -8.63 -0.17
N PHE A 43 1.11 -8.38 0.73
CA PHE A 43 1.08 -9.09 2.01
C PHE A 43 0.45 -10.49 1.88
N PRO A 44 0.70 -11.42 2.80
CA PRO A 44 0.01 -12.72 2.85
C PRO A 44 -1.51 -12.60 2.77
N SER A 45 -2.12 -11.66 3.51
CA SER A 45 -3.56 -11.39 3.43
C SER A 45 -4.00 -10.83 2.07
N ASP A 46 -3.12 -10.11 1.36
CA ASP A 46 -3.38 -9.67 -0.01
C ASP A 46 -3.42 -10.86 -0.97
N VAL A 47 -2.51 -11.84 -0.82
CA VAL A 47 -2.49 -13.04 -1.66
C VAL A 47 -3.80 -13.79 -1.52
N ILE A 48 -4.25 -14.05 -0.29
CA ILE A 48 -5.53 -14.74 -0.04
C ILE A 48 -6.67 -13.97 -0.73
N ARG A 49 -6.82 -12.69 -0.42
CA ARG A 49 -7.93 -11.87 -0.93
C ARG A 49 -7.93 -11.71 -2.46
N ILE A 50 -6.76 -11.54 -3.07
CA ILE A 50 -6.65 -11.39 -4.53
C ILE A 50 -6.92 -12.72 -5.22
N CYS A 51 -6.37 -13.82 -4.70
CA CYS A 51 -6.61 -15.16 -5.23
C CYS A 51 -8.09 -15.53 -5.20
N ASP A 52 -8.76 -15.30 -4.06
CA ASP A 52 -10.19 -15.53 -3.92
C ASP A 52 -10.99 -14.68 -4.90
N GLY A 53 -10.67 -13.39 -5.01
CA GLY A 53 -11.36 -12.47 -5.92
C GLY A 53 -11.10 -12.74 -7.41
N MET A 54 -10.01 -13.41 -7.75
CA MET A 54 -9.67 -13.81 -9.12
C MET A 54 -10.07 -15.26 -9.43
N ASN A 55 -10.55 -16.02 -8.44
CA ASN A 55 -10.72 -17.47 -8.50
C ASN A 55 -9.46 -18.17 -9.03
N MET A 56 -8.32 -17.88 -8.40
CA MET A 56 -7.00 -18.32 -8.84
C MET A 56 -6.20 -18.95 -7.69
N GLU A 57 -5.45 -20.01 -7.97
CA GLU A 57 -4.55 -20.59 -6.98
C GLU A 57 -3.40 -19.65 -6.59
N LYS A 58 -3.03 -19.65 -5.30
CA LYS A 58 -1.92 -18.86 -4.76
C LYS A 58 -0.62 -19.02 -5.54
N LYS A 59 -0.23 -20.27 -5.86
CA LYS A 59 1.02 -20.56 -6.59
C LYS A 59 1.00 -19.93 -7.99
N VAL A 60 -0.13 -20.00 -8.68
CA VAL A 60 -0.32 -19.40 -10.02
C VAL A 60 -0.26 -17.88 -9.94
N PHE A 61 -0.94 -17.28 -8.95
CA PHE A 61 -0.91 -15.83 -8.75
C PHE A 61 0.51 -15.32 -8.49
N LEU A 62 1.22 -15.91 -7.53
CA LEU A 62 2.57 -15.51 -7.16
C LEU A 62 3.57 -15.67 -8.30
N ALA A 63 3.45 -16.73 -9.11
CA ALA A 63 4.33 -16.96 -10.25
C ALA A 63 4.06 -15.99 -11.42
N LYS A 64 2.79 -15.67 -11.68
CA LYS A 64 2.39 -14.88 -12.84
C LYS A 64 2.48 -13.37 -12.59
N TYR A 65 2.08 -12.92 -11.42
CA TYR A 65 1.84 -11.51 -11.10
C TYR A 65 2.80 -10.93 -10.06
N CYS A 66 3.65 -11.73 -9.44
CA CYS A 66 4.58 -11.25 -8.41
C CYS A 66 6.04 -11.59 -8.72
N VAL A 67 6.95 -10.95 -7.98
CA VAL A 67 8.37 -11.23 -7.94
C VAL A 67 8.75 -11.48 -6.48
N GLY A 68 9.22 -12.68 -6.16
CA GLY A 68 9.71 -13.02 -4.83
C GLY A 68 11.16 -12.59 -4.61
N LYS A 69 11.48 -12.12 -3.42
CA LYS A 69 12.83 -11.78 -2.96
C LYS A 69 13.03 -12.24 -1.53
N ASP A 70 14.21 -12.77 -1.23
CA ASP A 70 14.63 -13.00 0.15
C ASP A 70 15.27 -11.71 0.67
N ILE A 71 14.69 -11.16 1.73
CA ILE A 71 15.12 -9.93 2.37
C ILE A 71 15.84 -10.30 3.67
N PRO A 72 17.13 -9.94 3.83
CA PRO A 72 17.86 -10.20 5.08
C PRO A 72 17.20 -9.51 6.27
N CYS A 73 17.05 -10.23 7.37
CA CYS A 73 16.51 -9.77 8.64
C CYS A 73 17.30 -10.38 9.79
N GLY A 74 18.33 -9.66 10.25
CA GLY A 74 19.31 -10.18 11.21
C GLY A 74 20.03 -11.41 10.66
N ASP A 75 20.04 -12.49 11.43
CA ASP A 75 20.66 -13.77 11.05
C ASP A 75 19.75 -14.66 10.18
N SER A 76 18.59 -14.15 9.75
CA SER A 76 17.60 -14.86 8.94
C SER A 76 17.26 -14.10 7.67
N SER A 77 16.48 -14.70 6.77
CA SER A 77 15.85 -14.01 5.66
C SER A 77 14.35 -14.24 5.67
N ILE A 78 13.60 -13.22 5.25
CA ILE A 78 12.16 -13.34 5.02
C ILE A 78 11.88 -13.27 3.53
N LYS A 79 11.03 -14.16 3.04
CA LYS A 79 10.58 -14.11 1.66
C LYS A 79 9.50 -13.04 1.54
N VAL A 80 9.70 -12.06 0.67
CA VAL A 80 8.74 -10.98 0.38
C VAL A 80 8.39 -11.01 -1.10
N TYR A 81 7.10 -10.93 -1.42
CA TYR A 81 6.60 -10.80 -2.78
C TYR A 81 6.25 -9.35 -3.10
N PHE A 82 6.65 -8.94 -4.29
CA PHE A 82 6.32 -7.63 -4.86
C PHE A 82 5.43 -7.79 -6.09
N MET A 83 4.56 -6.81 -6.34
CA MET A 83 3.81 -6.75 -7.60
C MET A 83 4.77 -6.68 -8.77
N LYS A 84 4.50 -7.46 -9.82
CA LYS A 84 5.29 -7.41 -11.04
C LYS A 84 5.06 -6.08 -11.76
N VAL A 85 6.17 -5.46 -12.14
CA VAL A 85 6.21 -4.23 -12.94
C VAL A 85 6.80 -4.57 -14.31
N GLY A 86 6.11 -4.16 -15.37
CA GLY A 86 6.55 -4.34 -16.75
C GLY A 86 7.80 -3.51 -17.07
N LYS A 87 8.44 -3.81 -18.21
CA LYS A 87 9.61 -3.04 -18.69
C LYS A 87 9.27 -1.58 -19.00
N ASP A 88 8.01 -1.31 -19.30
CA ASP A 88 7.42 0.02 -19.51
C ASP A 88 7.11 0.77 -18.19
N ARG A 89 7.54 0.22 -17.05
CA ARG A 89 7.27 0.75 -15.70
C ARG A 89 5.79 0.80 -15.34
N LYS A 90 4.96 -0.06 -15.94
CA LYS A 90 3.54 -0.19 -15.61
C LYS A 90 3.28 -1.41 -14.73
N CYS A 91 2.31 -1.30 -13.85
CA CYS A 91 1.80 -2.41 -13.06
C CYS A 91 1.20 -3.46 -14.00
N VAL A 92 1.42 -4.74 -13.70
CA VAL A 92 0.86 -5.87 -14.48
C VAL A 92 -0.68 -5.87 -14.56
N PHE A 93 -1.35 -5.18 -13.64
CA PHE A 93 -2.82 -5.07 -13.61
C PHE A 93 -3.36 -3.77 -14.24
N LEU A 94 -2.51 -2.92 -14.81
CA LEU A 94 -2.95 -1.73 -15.53
C LEU A 94 -3.43 -2.10 -16.93
N ASN A 95 -4.69 -1.80 -17.24
CA ASN A 95 -5.27 -1.97 -18.56
C ASN A 95 -6.17 -0.78 -18.88
N ASN A 96 -6.01 -0.16 -20.06
CA ASN A 96 -6.78 1.02 -20.48
C ASN A 96 -6.90 2.10 -19.39
N SER A 97 -5.77 2.44 -18.75
CA SER A 97 -5.68 3.41 -17.65
C SER A 97 -6.47 3.05 -16.38
N LEU A 98 -6.91 1.80 -16.23
CA LEU A 98 -7.63 1.32 -15.07
C LEU A 98 -6.96 0.08 -14.45
N CYS A 99 -7.02 0.00 -13.12
CA CYS A 99 -6.59 -1.19 -12.40
C CYS A 99 -7.66 -2.29 -12.56
N THR A 100 -7.30 -3.39 -13.20
CA THR A 100 -8.20 -4.53 -13.45
C THR A 100 -8.65 -5.23 -12.15
N ILE A 101 -7.84 -5.15 -11.09
CA ILE A 101 -8.17 -5.71 -9.77
C ILE A 101 -8.55 -4.64 -8.75
N TYR A 102 -9.09 -3.49 -9.17
CA TYR A 102 -9.30 -2.32 -8.31
C TYR A 102 -9.99 -2.66 -6.98
N ASN A 103 -11.07 -3.45 -6.99
CA ASN A 103 -11.84 -3.78 -5.78
C ASN A 103 -11.07 -4.66 -4.79
N ILE A 104 -10.17 -5.51 -5.29
CA ILE A 104 -9.40 -6.47 -4.50
C ILE A 104 -7.90 -6.11 -4.40
N ARG A 105 -7.53 -4.90 -4.82
CA ARG A 105 -6.14 -4.39 -4.87
C ARG A 105 -5.38 -4.61 -3.56
N PRO A 106 -4.04 -4.76 -3.61
CA PRO A 106 -3.23 -5.02 -2.42
C PRO A 106 -3.32 -3.87 -1.43
N THR A 107 -2.99 -4.15 -0.17
CA THR A 107 -3.17 -3.21 0.95
C THR A 107 -2.39 -1.92 0.73
N GLN A 108 -1.16 -1.98 0.24
CA GLN A 108 -0.38 -0.78 -0.11
C GLN A 108 -1.08 0.09 -1.17
N CYS A 109 -1.72 -0.52 -2.19
CA CYS A 109 -2.49 0.22 -3.19
C CYS A 109 -3.84 0.76 -2.67
N LYS A 110 -4.35 0.25 -1.55
CA LYS A 110 -5.52 0.83 -0.86
C LYS A 110 -5.12 2.04 -0.02
N LYS A 111 -3.94 1.97 0.62
CA LYS A 111 -3.37 2.93 1.57
C LYS A 111 -2.63 4.11 0.90
N THR A 112 -2.18 3.96 -0.35
CA THR A 112 -1.56 5.06 -1.13
C THR A 112 -2.55 6.22 -1.35
N PRO A 113 -2.09 7.49 -1.32
CA PRO A 113 -0.71 7.99 -1.31
C PRO A 113 -0.16 8.42 0.06
N TYR A 114 -0.92 8.31 1.15
CA TYR A 114 -0.58 8.97 2.42
C TYR A 114 -0.28 8.02 3.59
N ASP A 115 -0.72 6.76 3.53
CA ASP A 115 -0.54 5.79 4.63
C ASP A 115 0.63 4.83 4.36
N PHE A 116 0.94 3.92 5.29
CA PHE A 116 2.16 3.09 5.27
C PHE A 116 2.54 2.44 3.93
N PHE A 117 3.86 2.33 3.72
CA PHE A 117 4.51 2.01 2.45
C PHE A 117 4.19 2.97 1.29
N ALA A 118 3.47 4.07 1.54
CA ALA A 118 3.32 5.18 0.60
C ALA A 118 4.45 6.21 0.76
N TYR A 119 5.65 5.84 0.31
CA TYR A 119 6.79 6.76 0.33
C TYR A 119 6.62 7.88 -0.70
N LYS A 120 6.94 9.12 -0.31
CA LYS A 120 6.99 10.28 -1.23
C LYS A 120 7.83 10.01 -2.48
N LYS A 121 8.93 9.26 -2.36
CA LYS A 121 9.78 8.88 -3.51
C LYS A 121 9.05 7.98 -4.52
N LEU A 122 8.11 7.16 -4.05
CA LEU A 122 7.31 6.30 -4.92
C LEU A 122 6.14 7.06 -5.54
N TRP A 123 5.39 7.84 -4.76
CA TRP A 123 4.09 8.38 -5.20
C TRP A 123 4.08 9.89 -5.49
N GLY A 124 5.21 10.58 -5.27
CA GLY A 124 5.29 12.04 -5.33
C GLY A 124 5.08 12.67 -6.72
N TYR A 125 5.03 11.85 -7.76
CA TYR A 125 4.73 12.25 -9.14
C TYR A 125 3.22 12.34 -9.44
N MET A 126 2.37 11.75 -8.59
CA MET A 126 0.94 11.66 -8.84
C MET A 126 0.26 13.03 -8.64
N PRO A 127 -0.58 13.48 -9.60
CA PRO A 127 -1.20 14.81 -9.55
C PRO A 127 -2.28 14.95 -8.47
N CYS A 128 -2.86 13.83 -8.02
CA CYS A 128 -3.87 13.81 -6.97
C CYS A 128 -3.28 13.82 -5.56
N VAL A 129 -1.95 13.96 -5.44
CA VAL A 129 -1.25 13.93 -4.15
C VAL A 129 -0.84 15.33 -3.74
N LYS A 130 -1.37 15.79 -2.61
CA LYS A 130 -0.96 17.04 -1.98
C LYS A 130 0.23 16.75 -1.08
N ARG A 131 1.37 17.34 -1.43
CA ARG A 131 2.65 17.01 -0.79
C ARG A 131 2.69 17.34 0.71
N GLU A 132 1.94 18.34 1.13
CA GLU A 132 1.73 18.74 2.52
C GLU A 132 1.07 17.67 3.39
N TYR A 133 0.40 16.68 2.78
CA TYR A 133 -0.24 15.56 3.49
C TYR A 133 0.57 14.26 3.43
N TYR A 134 1.76 14.25 2.81
CA TYR A 134 2.73 13.19 3.13
C TYR A 134 3.11 13.38 4.57
N SER A 135 2.37 12.72 5.43
CA SER A 135 2.63 12.83 6.84
C SER A 135 4.02 12.26 7.09
N GLU A 136 4.81 12.94 7.93
CA GLU A 136 5.95 12.30 8.60
C GLU A 136 5.46 11.26 9.62
N ARG A 137 4.23 10.71 9.48
CA ARG A 137 3.69 9.72 10.41
C ARG A 137 4.65 8.57 10.43
N LYS A 138 5.24 8.38 11.60
CA LYS A 138 5.78 7.11 12.04
C LYS A 138 4.59 6.17 12.19
N SER A 139 4.13 5.58 11.08
CA SER A 139 3.00 4.66 11.04
C SER A 139 3.31 3.30 11.68
N TYR A 140 4.52 3.12 12.24
CA TYR A 140 5.03 1.89 12.85
C TYR A 140 3.97 1.08 13.60
N ASP A 141 3.17 1.70 14.49
CA ASP A 141 2.16 1.00 15.28
C ASP A 141 0.98 0.46 14.44
N GLU A 142 0.56 1.19 13.40
CA GLU A 142 -0.52 0.78 12.47
C GLU A 142 -0.10 -0.35 11.53
N ASP A 143 1.20 -0.64 11.50
CA ASP A 143 1.83 -1.53 10.54
C ASP A 143 2.44 -2.77 11.16
N MET A 144 2.46 -2.84 12.48
CA MET A 144 2.92 -4.02 13.21
C MET A 144 2.20 -5.28 12.74
N GLU A 145 0.90 -5.21 12.45
CA GLU A 145 0.17 -6.37 11.93
C GLU A 145 0.63 -6.77 10.53
N LEU A 146 0.86 -5.81 9.63
CA LEU A 146 1.37 -6.10 8.28
C LEU A 146 2.79 -6.66 8.30
N LEU A 147 3.64 -6.16 9.19
CA LEU A 147 5.00 -6.68 9.39
C LEU A 147 4.97 -8.08 10.02
N LYS A 148 4.10 -8.31 11.00
CA LYS A 148 3.87 -9.65 11.56
C LYS A 148 3.44 -10.62 10.46
N GLU A 149 2.54 -10.24 9.56
CA GLU A 149 2.17 -11.11 8.42
C GLU A 149 3.40 -11.52 7.62
N LEU A 150 4.27 -10.56 7.24
CA LEU A 150 5.50 -10.88 6.50
C LEU A 150 6.44 -11.82 7.24
N LEU A 151 6.53 -11.70 8.58
CA LEU A 151 7.33 -12.60 9.41
C LEU A 151 6.73 -14.01 9.50
N HIS A 152 5.40 -14.16 9.45
CA HIS A 152 4.74 -15.47 9.40
C HIS A 152 4.80 -16.12 8.01
N GLY A 153 4.98 -15.33 6.95
CA GLY A 153 5.12 -15.81 5.58
C GLY A 153 3.80 -15.96 4.81
N TYR A 154 3.90 -16.53 3.60
CA TYR A 154 2.82 -16.61 2.58
C TYR A 154 2.13 -17.97 2.49
#